data_AF-A0A0F8Z6B2-F1
#
_entry.id   AF-A0A0F8Z6B2-F1
#
_cell.length_a   1.000
_cell.length_b   1.000
_cell.length_c   1.000
_cell.angle_alpha   90.00
_cell.angle_beta   90.00
_cell.angle_gamma   90.00
#
_symmetry.space_group_name_H-M   'P 1'
#
loop_
_entity.id
_entity.type
_entity.pdbx_description
1 polymer ?
#
loop_
_entity_poly.entity_id
_entity_poly.type
_entity_poly.pdbx_seq_one_letter_code
_entity_poly.pdbx_strand_id
1 'polypeptide(L)'
;VYKALRNHADILDRIKYTERGIVTKDLLAALFDVDKVVIAEAVRNTAAKGASESTDFIMGKHALLAYAAPSAGIKRPSAGYIFAWTGLLGSGAYGNTMTRIPMPWLGRGLERIEGEMAFDINVVSDELGFFYKSIVA
;
A
#
# COMPACT_ATOMS: atom_id res chain seq x y z
N VAL A 1 -10.05 -1.18 10.12
CA VAL A 1 -10.41 0.24 10.36
C VAL A 1 -11.57 0.72 9.49
N TYR A 2 -11.47 0.68 8.15
CA TYR A 2 -12.52 1.20 7.26
C TYR A 2 -13.93 0.66 7.54
N LYS A 3 -14.06 -0.65 7.83
CA LYS A 3 -15.35 -1.26 8.20
C LYS A 3 -15.96 -0.64 9.46
N ALA A 4 -15.14 -0.26 10.44
CA ALA A 4 -15.60 0.40 11.66
C ALA A 4 -16.04 1.84 11.38
N LEU A 5 -15.29 2.58 10.55
CA LEU A 5 -15.66 3.94 10.13
C LEU A 5 -17.01 3.97 9.38
N ARG A 6 -17.25 2.99 8.51
CA ARG A 6 -18.50 2.89 7.74
C ARG A 6 -19.75 2.78 8.64
N ASN A 7 -19.60 2.17 9.82
CA ASN A 7 -20.71 1.91 10.74
C ASN A 7 -20.66 2.80 11.99
N HIS A 8 -19.77 3.81 12.02
CA HIS A 8 -19.59 4.65 13.20
C HIS A 8 -20.73 5.67 13.33
N ALA A 9 -21.34 5.76 14.52
CA ALA A 9 -22.50 6.61 14.76
C ALA A 9 -22.27 8.08 14.36
N ASP A 10 -21.14 8.67 14.77
CA ASP A 10 -20.82 10.08 14.46
C ASP A 10 -20.65 10.34 12.96
N ILE A 11 -20.18 9.35 12.19
CA ILE A 11 -20.04 9.47 10.74
C ILE A 11 -21.41 9.35 10.08
N LEU A 12 -22.21 8.38 10.52
CA LEU A 12 -23.57 8.17 10.04
C LEU A 12 -24.47 9.38 10.32
N ASP A 13 -24.34 10.02 11.48
CA ASP A 13 -25.13 11.20 11.83
C ASP A 13 -24.79 12.40 10.95
N ARG A 14 -23.50 12.60 10.63
CA ARG A 14 -23.07 13.67 9.71
C ARG A 14 -23.54 13.46 8.27
N ILE A 15 -23.68 12.22 7.81
CA ILE A 15 -24.14 11.93 6.44
C ILE A 15 -25.67 11.78 6.33
N LYS A 16 -26.38 11.76 7.45
CA LYS A 16 -27.83 11.51 7.53
C LYS A 16 -28.66 12.45 6.65
N TYR A 17 -28.20 13.69 6.49
CA TYR A 17 -28.87 14.72 5.69
C TYR A 17 -28.22 14.94 4.32
N THR A 18 -27.27 14.08 3.93
CA THR A 18 -26.60 14.15 2.62
C THR A 18 -27.21 13.14 1.65
N GLU A 19 -27.22 13.45 0.35
CA GLU A 19 -27.84 12.59 -0.69
C GLU A 19 -27.21 11.19 -0.79
N ARG A 20 -25.95 11.02 -0.34
CA ARG A 20 -25.24 9.74 -0.38
C ARG A 20 -25.38 9.00 0.95
N GLY A 21 -26.42 8.17 1.07
CA GLY A 21 -26.65 7.29 2.24
C GLY A 21 -25.63 6.16 2.46
N ILE A 22 -24.46 6.21 1.81
CA ILE A 22 -23.39 5.21 1.93
C ILE A 22 -22.06 5.93 2.15
N VAL A 23 -21.35 5.54 3.21
CA VAL A 23 -20.00 6.03 3.52
C VAL A 23 -19.01 5.52 2.46
N THR A 24 -18.67 6.35 1.48
CA THR A 24 -17.64 6.07 0.47
C THR A 24 -16.29 6.63 0.88
N LYS A 25 -15.20 6.20 0.20
CA LYS A 25 -13.85 6.73 0.45
C LYS A 25 -13.76 8.23 0.19
N ASP A 26 -14.41 8.69 -0.86
CA ASP A 26 -14.50 10.10 -1.27
C ASP A 26 -15.20 10.95 -0.22
N LEU A 27 -16.31 10.45 0.33
CA LEU A 27 -17.00 11.12 1.43
C LEU A 27 -16.14 11.18 2.69
N LEU A 28 -15.40 10.12 3.02
CA LEU A 28 -14.47 10.15 4.15
C LEU A 28 -13.31 11.11 3.91
N ALA A 29 -12.81 11.21 2.67
CA ALA A 29 -11.76 12.16 2.31
C ALA A 29 -12.25 13.60 2.54
N ALA A 30 -13.45 13.93 2.08
CA ALA A 30 -14.09 15.22 2.32
C ALA A 30 -14.36 15.47 3.82
N LEU A 31 -14.79 14.45 4.57
CA LEU A 31 -15.09 14.59 6.00
C LEU A 31 -13.85 14.89 6.84
N PHE A 32 -12.71 14.29 6.49
CA PHE A 32 -11.44 14.47 7.18
C PHE A 32 -10.58 15.61 6.62
N ASP A 33 -11.06 16.29 5.57
CA ASP A 33 -10.32 17.33 4.85
C ASP A 33 -8.94 16.85 4.35
N VAL A 34 -8.94 15.67 3.71
CA VAL A 34 -7.75 15.05 3.13
C VAL A 34 -7.92 14.79 1.64
N ASP A 35 -6.83 14.88 0.88
CA ASP A 35 -6.85 14.69 -0.58
C ASP A 35 -7.30 13.27 -1.00
N LYS A 36 -6.89 12.24 -0.24
CA LYS A 36 -7.14 10.85 -0.61
C LYS A 36 -7.18 9.92 0.59
N VAL A 37 -8.17 9.04 0.60
CA VAL A 37 -8.25 7.89 1.52
C VAL A 37 -7.94 6.59 0.77
N VAL A 38 -6.93 5.87 1.23
CA VAL A 38 -6.54 4.55 0.69
C VAL A 38 -6.92 3.46 1.69
N ILE A 39 -7.50 2.36 1.20
CA ILE A 39 -7.83 1.20 2.02
C ILE A 39 -6.79 0.12 1.76
N ALA A 40 -6.06 -0.28 2.80
CA ALA A 40 -5.16 -1.41 2.74
C ALA A 40 -5.95 -2.71 2.89
N GLU A 41 -6.16 -3.42 1.77
CA GLU A 41 -6.92 -4.68 1.71
C GLU A 41 -6.01 -5.91 1.59
N ALA A 42 -4.69 -5.72 1.63
CA ALA A 42 -3.72 -6.81 1.52
C ALA A 42 -3.79 -7.74 2.74
N VAL A 43 -3.85 -9.05 2.47
CA VAL A 43 -3.90 -10.14 3.44
C VAL A 43 -2.65 -11.01 3.27
N ARG A 44 -2.10 -11.51 4.38
CA ARG A 44 -1.01 -12.48 4.38
C ARG A 44 -1.39 -13.71 5.19
N ASN A 45 -0.91 -14.88 4.76
CA ASN A 45 -0.93 -16.09 5.57
C ASN A 45 0.32 -16.12 6.45
N THR A 46 0.13 -16.18 7.77
CA THR A 46 1.21 -16.24 8.76
C THR A 46 1.54 -17.66 9.19
N ALA A 47 0.80 -18.66 8.70
CA ALA A 47 1.04 -20.06 9.02
C ALA A 47 2.33 -20.60 8.38
N ALA A 48 2.98 -21.54 9.06
CA ALA A 48 4.10 -22.29 8.50
C ALA A 48 3.63 -23.13 7.29
N LYS A 49 4.55 -23.40 6.37
CA LYS A 49 4.26 -24.20 5.17
C LYS A 49 3.73 -25.59 5.57
N GLY A 50 2.51 -25.92 5.13
CA GLY A 50 1.85 -27.19 5.41
C GLY A 50 1.04 -27.25 6.70
N ALA A 51 1.01 -26.18 7.50
CA ALA A 51 0.10 -26.05 8.65
C ALA A 51 -1.27 -25.52 8.21
N SER A 52 -2.25 -25.57 9.13
CA SER A 52 -3.55 -24.93 8.93
C SER A 52 -3.39 -23.43 8.68
N GLU A 53 -4.16 -22.92 7.73
CA GLU A 53 -4.11 -21.52 7.30
C GLU A 53 -4.45 -20.55 8.43
N SER A 54 -3.65 -19.48 8.53
CA SER A 54 -3.88 -18.37 9.45
C SER A 54 -3.72 -17.07 8.67
N THR A 55 -4.82 -16.50 8.20
CA THR A 55 -4.82 -15.29 7.37
C THR A 55 -5.15 -14.03 8.16
N ASP A 56 -4.29 -13.03 8.02
CA ASP A 56 -4.44 -11.73 8.67
C ASP A 56 -4.17 -10.57 7.70
N PHE A 57 -4.84 -9.44 7.92
CA PHE A 57 -4.55 -8.22 7.16
C PHE A 57 -3.15 -7.68 7.49
N ILE A 58 -2.39 -7.28 6.48
CA ILE A 58 -1.04 -6.73 6.65
C ILE A 58 -1.07 -5.44 7.50
N MET A 59 -2.06 -4.57 7.25
CA MET A 59 -2.25 -3.33 8.02
C MET A 59 -3.03 -3.56 9.34
N GLY A 60 -3.70 -4.71 9.49
CA GLY A 60 -4.45 -5.07 10.68
C GLY A 60 -5.47 -4.01 11.14
N LYS A 61 -5.39 -3.63 12.43
CA LYS A 61 -6.23 -2.62 13.08
C LYS A 61 -5.57 -1.24 13.14
N HIS A 62 -4.61 -0.97 12.26
CA HIS A 62 -3.83 0.27 12.23
C HIS A 62 -4.34 1.23 11.14
N ALA A 63 -4.04 2.51 11.32
CA ALA A 63 -4.23 3.55 10.30
C ALA A 63 -2.97 4.42 10.19
N LEU A 64 -2.71 4.95 9.01
CA LEU A 64 -1.60 5.86 8.75
C LEU A 64 -2.17 7.12 8.09
N LEU A 65 -1.88 8.27 8.69
CA LEU A 65 -2.02 9.57 8.06
C LEU A 65 -0.63 10.02 7.66
N ALA A 66 -0.42 10.39 6.39
CA ALA A 66 0.90 10.77 5.92
C ALA A 66 0.77 11.79 4.79
N TYR A 67 1.63 12.79 4.80
CA TYR A 67 1.82 13.65 3.65
C TYR A 67 2.68 12.92 2.60
N ALA A 68 2.07 12.61 1.45
CA ALA A 68 2.75 12.01 0.32
C ALA A 68 2.87 13.05 -0.80
N ALA A 69 4.10 13.41 -1.16
CA ALA A 69 4.33 14.37 -2.24
C ALA A 69 3.71 13.86 -3.57
N PRO A 70 3.01 14.71 -4.36
CA PRO A 70 2.36 14.29 -5.61
C PRO A 70 3.32 13.72 -6.65
N SER A 71 4.60 14.11 -6.58
CA SER A 71 5.67 13.49 -7.37
C SER A 71 6.93 13.34 -6.54
N ALA A 72 7.63 12.23 -6.76
CA ALA A 72 8.91 11.95 -6.13
C ALA A 72 9.96 12.98 -6.57
N GLY A 73 10.81 13.41 -5.64
CA GLY A 73 11.91 14.32 -5.93
C GLY A 73 12.90 14.34 -4.77
N ILE A 74 14.18 14.45 -5.08
CA ILE A 74 15.27 14.36 -4.08
C ILE A 74 15.14 15.42 -2.98
N LYS A 75 14.64 16.62 -3.34
CA LYS A 75 14.48 17.76 -2.42
C LYS A 75 13.02 18.07 -2.10
N ARG A 76 12.10 17.11 -2.33
CA ARG A 76 10.69 17.29 -2.00
C ARG A 76 10.39 16.63 -0.65
N PRO A 77 9.79 17.34 0.31
CA PRO A 77 9.39 16.74 1.57
C PRO A 77 8.26 15.74 1.34
N SER A 78 8.33 14.58 1.99
CA SER A 78 7.32 13.52 1.98
C SER A 78 7.54 12.65 3.21
N ALA A 79 6.50 12.01 3.75
CA ALA A 79 6.63 11.09 4.87
C ALA A 79 7.54 9.89 4.54
N GLY A 80 7.51 9.44 3.28
CA GLY A 80 8.38 8.38 2.80
C GLY A 80 8.51 8.37 1.28
N TYR A 81 9.52 7.64 0.81
CA TYR A 81 9.76 7.37 -0.60
C TYR A 81 10.16 5.91 -0.82
N ILE A 82 9.90 5.44 -2.04
CA ILE A 82 10.44 4.20 -2.57
C ILE A 82 11.67 4.57 -3.38
N PHE A 83 12.83 4.07 -2.97
CA PHE A 83 14.12 4.32 -3.60
C PHE A 83 14.48 3.14 -4.50
N ALA A 84 14.36 3.32 -5.82
CA ALA A 84 14.89 2.38 -6.79
C ALA A 84 16.41 2.57 -6.93
N TRP A 85 17.16 1.47 -6.99
CA TRP A 85 18.62 1.52 -7.02
C TRP A 85 19.11 1.89 -8.42
N THR A 86 19.94 2.93 -8.51
CA THR A 86 20.57 3.35 -9.77
C THR A 86 21.83 2.53 -10.03
N GLY A 87 21.89 1.83 -11.17
CA GLY A 87 23.12 1.20 -11.67
C GLY A 87 23.24 -0.31 -11.42
N LEU A 88 22.43 -0.90 -10.55
CA LEU A 88 22.39 -2.36 -10.38
C LEU A 88 21.51 -3.01 -11.47
N LEU A 89 20.27 -2.51 -11.68
CA LEU A 89 19.28 -3.10 -12.59
C LEU A 89 18.22 -2.10 -13.05
N GLY A 90 18.01 -1.99 -14.38
CA GLY A 90 16.82 -1.38 -15.02
C GLY A 90 16.55 0.11 -14.73
N SER A 91 15.72 0.75 -15.55
CA SER A 91 15.24 2.13 -15.32
C SER A 91 13.76 2.18 -14.88
N GLY A 92 13.19 1.03 -14.52
CA GLY A 92 11.79 0.95 -14.08
C GLY A 92 11.58 1.59 -12.71
N ALA A 93 10.34 1.99 -12.42
CA ALA A 93 9.98 2.71 -11.18
C ALA A 93 10.34 1.97 -9.88
N TYR A 94 10.52 0.64 -9.96
CA TYR A 94 10.94 -0.22 -8.85
C TYR A 94 12.28 -0.91 -9.09
N GLY A 95 13.12 -0.33 -9.97
CA GLY A 95 14.40 -0.94 -10.36
C GLY A 95 14.21 -2.32 -10.99
N ASN A 96 13.15 -2.49 -11.79
CA ASN A 96 12.77 -3.78 -12.34
C ASN A 96 13.37 -4.03 -13.74
N THR A 97 13.87 -5.24 -13.95
CA THR A 97 14.36 -5.74 -15.24
C THR A 97 13.79 -7.14 -15.48
N MET A 98 13.48 -7.44 -16.74
CA MET A 98 13.09 -8.77 -17.18
C MET A 98 14.09 -9.30 -18.19
N THR A 99 14.66 -10.47 -17.91
CA THR A 99 15.56 -11.17 -18.83
C THR A 99 14.91 -12.47 -19.25
N ARG A 100 15.00 -12.79 -20.55
CA ARG A 100 14.49 -14.04 -21.13
C ARG A 100 15.67 -14.89 -21.52
N ILE A 101 15.76 -16.09 -20.95
CA ILE A 101 16.84 -17.04 -21.17
C ILE A 101 16.24 -18.28 -21.85
N PRO A 102 16.53 -18.52 -23.14
CA PRO A 102 16.14 -19.76 -23.80
C PRO A 102 16.74 -20.96 -23.09
N MET A 103 15.94 -21.99 -22.80
CA MET A 103 16.39 -23.23 -22.15
C MET A 103 16.21 -24.43 -23.09
N PRO A 104 16.92 -24.48 -24.23
CA PRO A 104 16.78 -25.57 -25.20
C PRO A 104 17.14 -26.95 -24.62
N TRP A 105 17.94 -27.01 -23.55
CA TRP A 105 18.31 -28.25 -22.88
C TRP A 105 17.19 -28.84 -22.00
N LEU A 106 16.14 -28.09 -21.65
CA LEU A 106 14.96 -28.57 -20.92
C LEU A 106 13.83 -29.03 -21.84
N GLY A 107 13.86 -28.64 -23.12
CA GLY A 107 12.85 -28.98 -24.13
C GLY A 107 12.66 -27.87 -25.16
N ARG A 108 12.02 -28.21 -26.28
CA ARG A 108 11.82 -27.28 -27.41
C ARG A 108 10.77 -26.23 -27.02
N GLY A 109 11.13 -24.95 -27.12
CA GLY A 109 10.22 -23.83 -26.82
C GLY A 109 10.14 -23.43 -25.34
N LEU A 110 11.01 -23.98 -24.48
CA LEU A 110 11.11 -23.55 -23.08
C LEU A 110 12.01 -22.31 -22.95
N GLU A 111 11.49 -21.30 -22.26
CA GLU A 111 12.21 -20.08 -21.88
C GLU A 111 12.06 -19.86 -20.38
N ARG A 112 13.15 -19.48 -19.72
CA ARG A 112 13.13 -18.98 -18.35
C ARG A 112 13.02 -17.47 -18.39
N ILE A 113 12.05 -16.93 -17.69
CA ILE A 113 11.90 -15.48 -17.51
C ILE A 113 12.34 -15.17 -16.08
N GLU A 114 13.35 -14.34 -15.96
CA GLU A 114 13.85 -13.84 -14.68
C GLU A 114 13.40 -12.40 -14.52
N GLY A 115 12.69 -12.14 -13.43
CA GLY A 115 12.32 -10.80 -13.00
C GLY A 115 13.16 -10.43 -11.80
N GLU A 116 13.88 -9.33 -11.90
CA GLU A 116 14.65 -8.77 -10.81
C GLU A 116 14.07 -7.40 -10.45
N MET A 117 14.04 -7.07 -9.17
CA MET A 117 13.56 -5.79 -8.65
C MET A 117 14.50 -5.34 -7.53
N ALA A 118 15.02 -4.12 -7.64
CA ALA A 118 15.91 -3.52 -6.65
C ALA A 118 15.36 -2.17 -6.19
N PHE A 119 14.58 -2.22 -5.11
CA PHE A 119 14.04 -1.03 -4.45
C PHE A 119 14.02 -1.20 -2.94
N ASP A 120 14.02 -0.09 -2.23
CA ASP A 120 13.84 -0.04 -0.78
C ASP A 120 12.82 1.04 -0.40
N ILE A 121 12.06 0.82 0.67
CA ILE A 121 11.01 1.73 1.14
C ILE A 121 11.48 2.38 2.44
N ASN A 122 11.72 3.68 2.41
CA ASN A 122 12.26 4.40 3.57
C ASN A 122 11.34 5.54 4.04
N VAL A 123 11.27 5.68 5.36
CA VAL A 123 10.68 6.85 6.03
C VAL A 123 11.68 7.99 5.91
N VAL A 124 11.25 9.11 5.31
CA VAL A 124 12.10 10.27 5.03
C VAL A 124 11.93 11.34 6.10
N SER A 125 10.71 11.51 6.59
CA SER A 125 10.37 12.41 7.68
C SER A 125 9.21 11.81 8.46
N ASP A 126 9.44 11.55 9.74
CA ASP A 126 8.43 11.10 10.69
C ASP A 126 7.44 12.21 11.07
N GLU A 127 7.88 13.47 11.09
CA GLU A 127 7.02 14.63 11.35
C GLU A 127 5.89 14.81 10.32
N LEU A 128 6.07 14.30 9.10
CA LEU A 128 5.10 14.38 8.02
C LEU A 128 4.06 13.24 8.02
N GLY A 129 4.06 12.40 9.05
CA GLY A 129 3.09 11.32 9.20
C GLY A 129 2.77 10.99 10.65
N PHE A 130 1.63 10.33 10.84
CA PHE A 130 1.22 9.81 12.13
C PHE A 130 0.63 8.41 11.99
N PHE A 131 1.17 7.48 12.78
CA PHE A 131 0.73 6.10 12.77
C PHE A 131 -0.17 5.80 13.98
N TYR A 132 -1.42 5.49 13.70
CA TYR A 132 -2.41 5.11 14.70
C TYR A 132 -2.34 3.61 14.97
N LYS A 133 -1.78 3.26 16.12
CA LYS A 133 -1.69 1.87 16.56
C LYS A 133 -3.01 1.40 17.17
N SER A 134 -3.57 0.29 16.69
CA SER A 134 -4.78 -0.36 17.22
C SER A 134 -5.96 0.59 17.43
N ILE A 135 -6.28 1.38 16.41
CA ILE A 135 -7.32 2.43 16.49
C ILE A 135 -8.76 1.88 16.57
N VAL A 136 -8.94 0.58 16.29
CA VAL A 136 -10.22 -0.10 16.41
C VAL A 136 -10.09 -1.26 17.39
N ALA A 137 -11.09 -1.39 18.26
CA ALA A 137 -11.22 -2.50 19.21
C ALA A 137 -11.51 -3.83 18.49
#